data_AF-A0A8C2U9J0-F1
#
_entry.id   AF-A0A8C2U9J0-F1
#
_cell.length_a   1.000
_cell.length_b   1.000
_cell.length_c   1.000
_cell.angle_alpha   90.00
_cell.angle_beta   90.00
_cell.angle_gamma   90.00
#
_symmetry.space_group_name_H-M   'P 1'
#
loop_
_entity.id
_entity.type
_entity.pdbx_description
1 polymer ?
#
loop_
_entity_poly.entity_id
_entity_poly.type
_entity_poly.pdbx_seq_one_letter_code
_entity_poly.pdbx_strand_id
1 'polypeptide(L)'
;MWCLLVLLFSQAVAFSAGFTSPHTMKSEEGLHRKQRNPENLMNVSEMIRYHGYPCEEYEVTTKDGYILGVFRIPGGRNKHNAGQKPAVFLQHAFLGDATHWISNLPNNSLGFLLADAGYDVWLGNSRGNTWSLKHKTLQPSQKEFWQFSFDEMGKYDIPAELYFIMNKTGQKDVYYIGHSEGTASGFIAFSTYPELAKRVKVFFALGPVTTCTYAIGPLMKLAKLPAAMLRLIFGWKGALHQIGFMQGPVTQMCANSDKFCGKVLCYIAGGDIENLNTSRIDVYVGHSPAGTSAQNIIHWHQVFYADRFQAYDYGSKENMKKYNQTTPPAYEIEKISTPTAVWSGRQDKFADPKDMSKLLSQINNLYYHENFPFWGHLDFVWGLDAAEKMYWKIAELIRK
;
A
#
# COMPACT_ATOMS: atom_id res chain seq x y z
N MET A 1 -5.97 15.16 -8.98
CA MET A 1 -6.02 13.79 -9.54
C MET A 1 -7.39 13.12 -9.39
N TRP A 2 -8.13 13.37 -8.31
CA TRP A 2 -9.60 13.23 -8.34
C TRP A 2 -10.23 14.20 -9.34
N CYS A 3 -9.66 15.40 -9.54
CA CYS A 3 -10.00 16.22 -10.71
C CYS A 3 -9.70 15.54 -12.06
N LEU A 4 -8.80 14.54 -12.15
CA LEU A 4 -8.52 13.84 -13.42
C LEU A 4 -9.51 12.69 -13.64
N LEU A 5 -9.94 12.01 -12.58
CA LEU A 5 -11.11 11.12 -12.62
C LEU A 5 -12.38 11.92 -12.91
N VAL A 6 -12.61 13.04 -12.22
CA VAL A 6 -13.72 13.98 -12.44
C VAL A 6 -13.63 14.68 -13.81
N LEU A 7 -12.43 14.96 -14.36
CA LEU A 7 -12.25 15.49 -15.71
C LEU A 7 -12.51 14.43 -16.78
N LEU A 8 -12.11 13.17 -16.54
CA LEU A 8 -12.49 12.04 -17.39
C LEU A 8 -14.01 11.80 -17.33
N PHE A 9 -14.66 12.06 -16.19
CA PHE A 9 -16.12 12.04 -16.08
C PHE A 9 -16.81 13.29 -16.66
N SER A 10 -16.20 14.48 -16.63
CA SER A 10 -16.81 15.70 -17.20
C SER A 10 -16.76 15.71 -18.73
N GLN A 11 -15.84 14.97 -19.36
CA GLN A 11 -15.84 14.78 -20.81
C GLN A 11 -16.90 13.77 -21.29
N ALA A 12 -17.44 12.92 -20.40
CA ALA A 12 -18.60 12.06 -20.71
C ALA A 12 -19.95 12.79 -20.58
N VAL A 13 -19.99 13.94 -19.89
CA VAL A 13 -21.21 14.76 -19.70
C VAL A 13 -21.32 15.89 -20.74
N ALA A 14 -20.26 16.15 -21.52
CA ALA A 14 -20.25 17.20 -22.54
C ALA A 14 -20.79 16.78 -23.92
N PHE A 15 -21.42 15.60 -24.06
CA PHE A 15 -22.05 15.13 -25.31
C PHE A 15 -23.55 14.80 -25.18
N SER A 16 -24.23 15.41 -24.20
CA SER A 16 -25.70 15.41 -24.13
C SER A 16 -26.25 16.82 -23.87
N ALA A 17 -25.74 17.81 -24.59
CA ALA A 17 -26.37 19.12 -24.71
C ALA A 17 -27.15 19.17 -26.02
N GLY A 18 -28.35 18.61 -25.98
CA GLY A 18 -29.26 18.63 -27.11
C GLY A 18 -30.26 17.50 -27.02
N PHE A 19 -31.23 17.60 -26.11
CA PHE A 19 -32.63 17.29 -26.40
C PHE A 19 -33.50 17.83 -25.24
N THR A 20 -34.54 18.53 -25.65
CA THR A 20 -35.62 19.18 -24.89
C THR A 20 -36.37 18.23 -23.96
N SER A 21 -36.82 18.73 -22.81
CA SER A 21 -37.86 18.15 -21.95
C SER A 21 -39.26 18.52 -22.47
N PRO A 22 -40.39 17.88 -22.08
CA PRO A 22 -40.62 16.55 -21.50
C PRO A 22 -41.66 15.73 -22.30
N HIS A 23 -41.47 14.41 -22.39
CA HIS A 23 -42.61 13.50 -22.52
C HIS A 23 -42.53 12.43 -21.44
N THR A 24 -43.51 12.46 -20.55
CA THR A 24 -43.86 11.40 -19.61
C THR A 24 -44.08 10.09 -20.37
N MET A 25 -43.13 9.17 -20.25
CA MET A 25 -43.38 7.75 -20.39
C MET A 25 -43.06 7.08 -19.06
N LYS A 26 -44.09 6.49 -18.46
CA LYS A 26 -43.94 5.50 -17.40
C LYS A 26 -43.12 4.34 -17.96
N SER A 27 -41.94 4.09 -17.38
CA SER A 27 -41.33 2.77 -17.42
C SER A 27 -40.99 2.37 -15.98
N GLU A 28 -41.87 1.57 -15.39
CA GLU A 28 -41.50 0.66 -14.33
C GLU A 28 -40.54 -0.39 -14.94
N GLU A 29 -39.25 -0.06 -14.96
CA GLU A 29 -38.21 -1.08 -14.96
C GLU A 29 -37.44 -0.87 -13.66
N GLY A 30 -37.66 -1.78 -12.70
CA GLY A 30 -36.92 -1.81 -11.45
C GLY A 30 -35.45 -1.98 -11.75
N LEU A 31 -34.69 -0.88 -11.69
CA LEU A 31 -33.23 -0.92 -11.65
C LEU A 31 -32.86 -1.65 -10.35
N HIS A 32 -32.64 -2.96 -10.41
CA HIS A 32 -32.12 -3.74 -9.29
C HIS A 32 -30.76 -3.15 -8.91
N ARG A 33 -30.76 -2.24 -7.94
CA ARG A 33 -29.55 -1.65 -7.37
C ARG A 33 -28.75 -2.79 -6.74
N LYS A 34 -27.60 -3.11 -7.31
CA LYS A 34 -26.68 -4.10 -6.72
C LYS A 34 -26.40 -3.69 -5.28
N GLN A 35 -26.60 -4.62 -4.36
CA GLN A 35 -26.28 -4.44 -2.95
C GLN A 35 -24.76 -4.34 -2.81
N ARG A 36 -24.28 -3.31 -2.10
CA ARG A 36 -22.86 -3.15 -1.79
C ARG A 36 -22.41 -4.23 -0.81
N ASN A 37 -21.16 -4.65 -0.91
CA ASN A 37 -20.54 -5.52 0.08
C ASN A 37 -20.47 -4.76 1.41
N PRO A 38 -20.90 -5.33 2.54
CA PRO A 38 -20.92 -4.62 3.82
C PRO A 38 -19.51 -4.17 4.26
N GLU A 39 -18.46 -4.87 3.83
CA GLU A 39 -17.06 -4.54 4.13
C GLU A 39 -16.62 -3.18 3.57
N ASN A 40 -17.34 -2.62 2.59
CA ASN A 40 -16.98 -1.34 1.99
C ASN A 40 -17.14 -0.13 2.92
N LEU A 41 -17.86 -0.28 4.03
CA LEU A 41 -18.08 0.74 5.06
C LEU A 41 -17.52 0.35 6.42
N MET A 42 -16.93 -0.85 6.53
CA MET A 42 -16.34 -1.36 7.77
C MET A 42 -14.94 -0.80 7.98
N ASN A 43 -14.55 -0.53 9.22
CA ASN A 43 -13.14 -0.36 9.55
C ASN A 43 -12.38 -1.69 9.49
N VAL A 44 -11.04 -1.64 9.57
CA VAL A 44 -10.17 -2.82 9.49
C VAL A 44 -10.58 -3.90 10.51
N SER A 45 -10.83 -3.53 11.76
CA SER A 45 -11.22 -4.48 12.80
C SER A 45 -12.59 -5.10 12.57
N GLU A 46 -13.55 -4.31 12.08
CA GLU A 46 -14.87 -4.78 11.70
C GLU A 46 -14.78 -5.79 10.55
N MET A 47 -13.95 -5.56 9.53
CA MET A 47 -13.71 -6.53 8.45
C MET A 47 -13.11 -7.84 8.98
N ILE A 48 -12.11 -7.76 9.87
CA ILE A 48 -11.48 -8.95 10.47
C ILE A 48 -12.52 -9.76 11.26
N ARG A 49 -13.30 -9.08 12.12
CA ARG A 49 -14.33 -9.72 12.95
C ARG A 49 -15.51 -10.24 12.12
N TYR A 50 -15.88 -9.54 11.05
CA TYR A 50 -16.93 -9.96 10.10
C TYR A 50 -16.62 -11.32 9.48
N HIS A 51 -15.35 -11.57 9.17
CA HIS A 51 -14.89 -12.87 8.67
C HIS A 51 -14.63 -13.92 9.77
N GLY A 52 -14.94 -13.62 11.04
CA GLY A 52 -14.87 -14.56 12.17
C GLY A 52 -13.48 -14.69 12.80
N TYR A 53 -12.56 -13.77 12.52
CA TYR A 53 -11.22 -13.79 13.10
C TYR A 53 -11.13 -12.94 14.38
N PRO A 54 -10.26 -13.30 15.34
CA PRO A 54 -9.93 -12.42 16.45
C PRO A 54 -9.19 -11.18 15.93
N CYS A 55 -9.47 -10.02 16.54
CA CYS A 55 -8.83 -8.75 16.18
C CYS A 55 -8.44 -7.97 17.42
N GLU A 56 -7.17 -7.59 17.50
CA GLU A 56 -6.62 -6.65 18.48
C GLU A 56 -6.14 -5.39 17.77
N GLU A 57 -6.20 -4.26 18.47
CA GLU A 57 -5.82 -2.93 17.96
C GLU A 57 -4.77 -2.33 18.89
N TYR A 58 -3.76 -1.70 18.29
CA TYR A 58 -2.63 -1.11 19.00
C TYR A 58 -2.30 0.26 18.44
N GLU A 59 -1.86 1.15 19.32
CA GLU A 59 -1.24 2.42 18.94
C GLU A 59 0.26 2.34 19.16
N VAL A 60 1.04 2.50 18.09
CA VAL A 60 2.50 2.47 18.12
C VAL A 60 3.02 3.88 17.94
N THR A 61 3.82 4.36 18.89
CA THR A 61 4.41 5.70 18.81
C THR A 61 5.80 5.65 18.19
N THR A 62 6.02 6.38 17.11
CA THR A 62 7.33 6.53 16.47
C THR A 62 8.25 7.43 17.28
N LYS A 63 9.57 7.34 17.02
CA LYS A 63 10.56 8.18 17.70
C LYS A 63 10.31 9.67 17.50
N ASP A 64 9.86 10.06 16.32
CA ASP A 64 9.56 11.45 15.96
C ASP A 64 8.14 11.90 16.34
N GLY A 65 7.31 11.00 16.89
CA GLY A 65 6.08 11.36 17.61
C GLY A 65 4.76 11.04 16.92
N TYR A 66 4.77 10.42 15.73
CA TYR A 66 3.56 9.90 15.10
C TYR A 66 3.01 8.73 15.91
N ILE A 67 1.68 8.58 15.88
CA ILE A 67 0.97 7.48 16.53
C ILE A 67 0.27 6.69 15.43
N LEU A 68 0.76 5.47 15.20
CA LEU A 68 0.37 4.58 14.13
C LEU A 68 -0.67 3.58 14.63
N GLY A 69 -1.78 3.40 13.89
CA GLY A 69 -2.76 2.37 14.18
C GLY A 69 -2.30 1.02 13.63
N VAL A 70 -2.03 0.04 14.49
CA VAL A 70 -1.58 -1.30 14.09
C VAL A 70 -2.64 -2.32 14.47
N PHE A 71 -3.00 -3.18 13.53
CA PHE A 71 -4.02 -4.22 13.73
C PHE A 71 -3.36 -5.59 13.82
N ARG A 72 -3.94 -6.49 14.62
CA ARG A 72 -3.39 -7.83 14.82
C ARG A 72 -4.47 -8.90 14.72
N ILE A 73 -4.17 -9.95 13.97
CA ILE A 73 -4.92 -11.20 13.91
C ILE A 73 -4.11 -12.28 14.64
N PRO A 74 -4.32 -12.49 15.95
CA PRO A 74 -3.46 -13.35 16.79
C PRO A 74 -3.60 -14.86 16.51
N GLY A 75 -4.52 -15.26 15.62
CA GLY A 75 -4.70 -16.62 15.16
C GLY A 75 -5.90 -16.77 14.24
N GLY A 76 -5.96 -17.92 13.56
CA GLY A 76 -7.05 -18.28 12.66
C GLY A 76 -8.41 -18.47 13.35
N ARG A 77 -9.44 -18.69 12.53
CA ARG A 77 -10.84 -18.86 12.99
C ARG A 77 -11.01 -20.04 13.93
N ASN A 78 -10.30 -21.12 13.64
CA ASN A 78 -10.31 -22.32 14.46
C ASN A 78 -9.21 -22.20 15.53
N LYS A 79 -9.61 -22.10 16.81
CA LYS A 79 -8.73 -21.86 17.98
C LYS A 79 -7.74 -23.00 18.29
N HIS A 80 -7.39 -23.84 17.33
CA HIS A 80 -6.58 -25.04 17.53
C HIS A 80 -5.08 -24.79 17.70
N ASN A 81 -4.61 -23.56 17.45
CA ASN A 81 -3.19 -23.23 17.57
C ASN A 81 -2.87 -22.59 18.92
N ALA A 82 -2.76 -23.44 19.95
CA ALA A 82 -2.23 -23.06 21.27
C ALA A 82 -0.69 -22.96 21.20
N GLY A 83 -0.12 -21.82 21.64
CA GLY A 83 1.33 -21.59 21.67
C GLY A 83 1.76 -20.22 21.14
N GLN A 84 3.05 -19.92 21.28
CA GLN A 84 3.67 -18.72 20.70
C GLN A 84 3.84 -18.91 19.19
N LYS A 85 3.06 -18.17 18.39
CA LYS A 85 3.06 -18.25 16.93
C LYS A 85 4.10 -17.30 16.33
N PRO A 86 4.79 -17.63 15.23
CA PRO A 86 5.72 -16.70 14.61
C PRO A 86 5.04 -15.42 14.16
N ALA A 87 5.62 -14.26 14.48
CA ALA A 87 5.08 -12.96 14.11
C ALA A 87 5.39 -12.63 12.64
N VAL A 88 4.36 -12.28 11.89
CA VAL A 88 4.47 -11.83 10.49
C VAL A 88 3.86 -10.44 10.37
N PHE A 89 4.67 -9.48 9.93
CA PHE A 89 4.28 -8.10 9.72
C PHE A 89 4.00 -7.84 8.24
N LEU A 90 2.85 -7.24 7.93
CA LEU A 90 2.38 -6.95 6.58
C LEU A 90 2.28 -5.43 6.37
N GLN A 91 3.09 -4.88 5.46
CA GLN A 91 3.17 -3.45 5.16
C GLN A 91 2.61 -3.11 3.78
N HIS A 92 1.55 -2.29 3.76
CA HIS A 92 0.79 -1.94 2.55
C HIS A 92 1.56 -1.07 1.54
N ALA A 93 0.97 -0.92 0.36
CA ALA A 93 1.49 -0.10 -0.74
C ALA A 93 1.24 1.41 -0.59
N PHE A 94 1.80 2.18 -1.52
CA PHE A 94 1.51 3.61 -1.67
C PHE A 94 -0.01 3.85 -1.78
N LEU A 95 -0.53 4.79 -0.99
CA LEU A 95 -1.97 5.09 -0.84
C LEU A 95 -2.83 3.94 -0.30
N GLY A 96 -2.21 2.88 0.21
CA GLY A 96 -2.89 1.79 0.88
C GLY A 96 -3.05 1.98 2.38
N ASP A 97 -3.66 0.98 3.00
CA ASP A 97 -3.74 0.78 4.43
C ASP A 97 -3.76 -0.73 4.75
N ALA A 98 -3.94 -1.08 6.02
CA ALA A 98 -4.03 -2.47 6.48
C ALA A 98 -5.08 -3.32 5.73
N THR A 99 -6.13 -2.73 5.13
CA THR A 99 -7.15 -3.49 4.41
C THR A 99 -6.61 -4.23 3.19
N HIS A 100 -5.48 -3.79 2.62
CA HIS A 100 -4.84 -4.45 1.47
C HIS A 100 -4.64 -5.95 1.66
N TRP A 101 -4.42 -6.38 2.91
CA TRP A 101 -4.15 -7.76 3.27
C TRP A 101 -5.39 -8.60 3.61
N ILE A 102 -6.57 -7.97 3.67
CA ILE A 102 -7.85 -8.53 4.15
C ILE A 102 -9.06 -8.13 3.31
N SER A 103 -8.87 -7.47 2.16
CA SER A 103 -9.97 -6.94 1.31
C SER A 103 -10.75 -8.02 0.55
N ASN A 104 -10.19 -9.21 0.42
CA ASN A 104 -10.81 -10.35 -0.26
C ASN A 104 -11.45 -11.33 0.76
N LEU A 105 -11.74 -12.55 0.33
CA LEU A 105 -12.27 -13.59 1.21
C LEU A 105 -11.14 -14.20 2.07
N PRO A 106 -11.48 -14.92 3.15
CA PRO A 106 -10.49 -15.58 4.01
C PRO A 106 -9.52 -16.52 3.30
N ASN A 107 -9.94 -17.19 2.23
CA ASN A 107 -9.11 -18.13 1.48
C ASN A 107 -8.18 -17.47 0.44
N ASN A 108 -8.35 -16.18 0.15
CA ASN A 108 -7.54 -15.45 -0.82
C ASN A 108 -7.12 -14.04 -0.35
N SER A 109 -7.02 -13.86 0.97
CA SER A 109 -6.42 -12.69 1.60
C SER A 109 -5.23 -13.14 2.43
N LEU A 110 -4.04 -12.58 2.18
CA LEU A 110 -2.82 -13.05 2.82
C LEU A 110 -2.89 -12.98 4.35
N GLY A 111 -3.48 -11.93 4.91
CA GLY A 111 -3.59 -11.77 6.37
C GLY A 111 -4.43 -12.89 7.02
N PHE A 112 -5.54 -13.26 6.39
CA PHE A 112 -6.39 -14.36 6.86
C PHE A 112 -5.75 -15.73 6.65
N LEU A 113 -5.15 -15.95 5.48
CA LEU A 113 -4.49 -17.21 5.14
C LEU A 113 -3.34 -17.50 6.11
N LEU A 114 -2.50 -16.51 6.44
CA LEU A 114 -1.42 -16.68 7.40
C LEU A 114 -1.94 -16.96 8.82
N ALA A 115 -3.01 -16.30 9.25
CA ALA A 115 -3.62 -16.55 10.55
C ALA A 115 -4.15 -18.00 10.66
N ASP A 116 -4.87 -18.48 9.64
CA ASP A 116 -5.33 -19.87 9.54
C ASP A 116 -4.15 -20.87 9.44
N ALA A 117 -3.03 -20.46 8.84
CA ALA A 117 -1.80 -21.25 8.74
C ALA A 117 -0.96 -21.30 10.04
N GLY A 118 -1.40 -20.62 11.10
CA GLY A 118 -0.77 -20.69 12.43
C GLY A 118 0.22 -19.57 12.76
N TYR A 119 0.15 -18.43 12.07
CA TYR A 119 0.97 -17.25 12.34
C TYR A 119 0.26 -16.22 13.22
N ASP A 120 1.06 -15.37 13.88
CA ASP A 120 0.60 -14.16 14.56
C ASP A 120 0.74 -12.98 13.58
N VAL A 121 -0.36 -12.53 13.00
CA VAL A 121 -0.34 -11.58 11.88
C VAL A 121 -0.54 -10.16 12.37
N TRP A 122 0.35 -9.26 11.95
CA TRP A 122 0.35 -7.84 12.27
C TRP A 122 0.23 -7.01 11.00
N LEU A 123 -0.71 -6.09 10.95
CA LEU A 123 -1.00 -5.23 9.81
C LEU A 123 -0.58 -3.79 10.15
N GLY A 124 0.47 -3.31 9.49
CA GLY A 124 1.00 -1.97 9.68
C GLY A 124 0.19 -0.89 8.97
N ASN A 125 0.34 0.35 9.42
CA ASN A 125 -0.21 1.52 8.75
C ASN A 125 0.78 2.68 8.77
N SER A 126 1.17 3.12 7.58
CA SER A 126 2.08 4.26 7.43
C SER A 126 1.47 5.54 7.98
N ARG A 127 2.31 6.39 8.58
CA ARG A 127 1.95 7.75 9.00
C ARG A 127 1.14 8.50 7.93
N GLY A 128 0.08 9.16 8.37
CA GLY A 128 -0.77 9.99 7.54
C GLY A 128 -1.79 9.25 6.65
N ASN A 129 -1.84 7.92 6.65
CA ASN A 129 -3.01 7.21 6.11
C ASN A 129 -4.20 7.28 7.10
N THR A 130 -5.38 6.80 6.70
CA THR A 130 -6.63 6.80 7.49
C THR A 130 -6.47 6.45 8.97
N TRP A 131 -5.60 5.50 9.31
CA TRP A 131 -5.45 4.94 10.67
C TRP A 131 -4.29 5.52 11.47
N SER A 132 -3.46 6.37 10.84
CA SER A 132 -2.22 6.90 11.41
C SER A 132 -2.15 8.44 11.31
N LEU A 133 -3.28 9.11 11.60
CA LEU A 133 -3.45 10.58 11.57
C LEU A 133 -3.24 11.27 12.93
N LYS A 134 -2.44 10.68 13.82
CA LYS A 134 -2.19 11.21 15.16
C LYS A 134 -0.70 11.49 15.37
N HIS A 135 -0.40 12.50 16.19
CA HIS A 135 0.95 12.84 16.61
C HIS A 135 0.92 13.36 18.05
N LYS A 136 1.99 13.16 18.81
CA LYS A 136 2.10 13.61 20.21
C LYS A 136 1.89 15.11 20.40
N THR A 137 2.32 15.90 19.41
CA THR A 137 2.38 17.38 19.50
C THR A 137 1.78 18.10 18.30
N LEU A 138 1.65 17.45 17.15
CA LEU A 138 1.24 18.08 15.90
C LEU A 138 -0.19 17.65 15.56
N GLN A 139 -0.93 18.54 14.92
CA GLN A 139 -2.27 18.27 14.43
C GLN A 139 -2.25 18.07 12.91
N PRO A 140 -3.13 17.23 12.34
CA PRO A 140 -3.27 17.10 10.87
C PRO A 140 -3.59 18.40 10.14
N SER A 141 -4.08 19.44 10.84
CA SER A 141 -4.29 20.77 10.28
C SER A 141 -2.98 21.54 10.05
N GLN A 142 -1.88 21.18 10.69
CA GLN A 142 -0.58 21.85 10.60
C GLN A 142 0.23 21.31 9.41
N LYS A 143 1.06 22.15 8.79
CA LYS A 143 1.88 21.75 7.63
C LYS A 143 2.98 20.77 8.04
N GLU A 144 3.53 20.97 9.23
CA GLU A 144 4.65 20.22 9.82
C GLU A 144 4.28 18.74 10.01
N PHE A 145 3.00 18.45 10.30
CA PHE A 145 2.47 17.09 10.38
C PHE A 145 2.59 16.31 9.06
N TRP A 146 2.75 17.00 7.93
CA TRP A 146 2.81 16.35 6.60
C TRP A 146 4.20 16.43 5.97
N GLN A 147 5.22 16.86 6.72
CA GLN A 147 6.60 16.94 6.25
C GLN A 147 7.31 15.59 6.39
N PHE A 148 6.76 14.57 5.73
CA PHE A 148 7.32 13.21 5.70
C PHE A 148 7.16 12.58 4.32
N SER A 149 7.88 11.50 4.07
CA SER A 149 7.79 10.63 2.90
C SER A 149 8.06 9.16 3.31
N PHE A 150 8.20 8.26 2.34
CA PHE A 150 8.65 6.89 2.58
C PHE A 150 10.03 6.82 3.27
N ASP A 151 10.80 7.91 3.23
CA ASP A 151 12.03 8.08 4.02
C ASP A 151 11.76 7.92 5.52
N GLU A 152 10.88 8.77 6.06
CA GLU A 152 10.50 8.72 7.46
C GLU A 152 9.70 7.45 7.81
N MET A 153 8.92 6.89 6.87
CA MET A 153 8.26 5.59 7.09
C MET A 153 9.30 4.49 7.34
N GLY A 154 10.32 4.37 6.48
CA GLY A 154 11.40 3.41 6.68
C GLY A 154 12.29 3.72 7.90
N LYS A 155 12.55 4.99 8.19
CA LYS A 155 13.43 5.40 9.31
C LYS A 155 12.77 5.34 10.68
N TYR A 156 11.44 5.46 10.77
CA TYR A 156 10.76 5.62 12.05
C TYR A 156 9.53 4.73 12.22
N ASP A 157 8.70 4.53 11.19
CA ASP A 157 7.48 3.72 11.31
C ASP A 157 7.86 2.24 11.44
N ILE A 158 8.57 1.72 10.44
CA ILE A 158 8.95 0.30 10.40
C ILE A 158 9.72 -0.13 11.67
N PRO A 159 10.77 0.59 12.14
CA PRO A 159 11.42 0.21 13.38
C PRO A 159 10.48 0.23 14.59
N ALA A 160 9.62 1.24 14.71
CA ALA A 160 8.71 1.35 15.85
C ALA A 160 7.71 0.19 15.89
N GLU A 161 7.12 -0.16 14.74
CA GLU A 161 6.17 -1.26 14.61
C GLU A 161 6.85 -2.60 14.90
N LEU A 162 8.00 -2.89 14.28
CA LEU A 162 8.69 -4.16 14.49
C LEU A 162 9.19 -4.33 15.94
N TYR A 163 9.77 -3.28 16.55
CA TYR A 163 10.17 -3.35 17.97
C TYR A 163 8.97 -3.48 18.91
N PHE A 164 7.85 -2.81 18.62
CA PHE A 164 6.63 -2.97 19.37
C PHE A 164 6.13 -4.42 19.33
N ILE A 165 6.08 -5.03 18.14
CA ILE A 165 5.66 -6.42 17.94
C ILE A 165 6.55 -7.39 18.72
N MET A 166 7.87 -7.25 18.59
CA MET A 166 8.83 -8.10 19.29
C MET A 166 8.69 -7.98 20.82
N ASN A 167 8.51 -6.76 21.33
CA ASN A 167 8.29 -6.53 22.77
C ASN A 167 6.95 -7.09 23.24
N LYS A 168 5.88 -6.89 22.47
CA LYS A 168 4.52 -7.32 22.83
C LYS A 168 4.36 -8.83 22.81
N THR A 169 5.02 -9.51 21.87
CA THR A 169 4.93 -10.97 21.67
C THR A 169 6.01 -11.75 22.41
N GLY A 170 7.06 -11.10 22.88
CA GLY A 170 8.26 -11.73 23.42
C GLY A 170 9.14 -12.42 22.37
N GLN A 171 8.85 -12.24 21.08
CA GLN A 171 9.64 -12.83 20.01
C GLN A 171 10.93 -12.06 19.77
N LYS A 172 11.99 -12.79 19.45
CA LYS A 172 13.29 -12.18 19.13
C LYS A 172 13.33 -11.66 17.70
N ASP A 173 12.63 -12.31 16.79
CA ASP A 173 12.65 -12.01 15.37
C ASP A 173 11.24 -11.99 14.78
N VAL A 174 11.10 -11.37 13.61
CA VAL A 174 9.83 -11.23 12.87
C VAL A 174 10.05 -11.55 11.39
N TYR A 175 8.97 -11.92 10.69
CA TYR A 175 8.94 -11.95 9.23
C TYR A 175 8.33 -10.65 8.71
N TYR A 176 8.91 -10.07 7.66
CA TYR A 176 8.42 -8.84 7.05
C TYR A 176 7.91 -9.12 5.65
N ILE A 177 6.67 -8.73 5.35
CA ILE A 177 6.10 -8.77 4.02
C ILE A 177 5.70 -7.36 3.62
N GLY A 178 6.31 -6.83 2.57
CA GLY A 178 5.99 -5.52 2.04
C GLY A 178 5.41 -5.63 0.64
N HIS A 179 4.44 -4.78 0.31
CA HIS A 179 3.99 -4.57 -1.07
C HIS A 179 4.32 -3.14 -1.51
N SER A 180 4.89 -2.97 -2.71
CA SER A 180 5.15 -1.64 -3.30
C SER A 180 5.98 -0.72 -2.38
N GLU A 181 5.50 0.48 -2.02
CA GLU A 181 6.13 1.39 -1.05
C GLU A 181 6.39 0.75 0.34
N GLY A 182 5.61 -0.27 0.72
CA GLY A 182 5.93 -1.07 1.89
C GLY A 182 7.25 -1.83 1.76
N THR A 183 7.66 -2.21 0.54
CA THR A 183 9.01 -2.74 0.29
C THR A 183 10.07 -1.65 0.36
N ALA A 184 9.81 -0.47 -0.20
CA ALA A 184 10.73 0.68 -0.16
C ALA A 184 11.06 1.03 1.30
N SER A 185 10.03 1.12 2.13
CA SER A 185 10.16 1.39 3.57
C SER A 185 10.97 0.30 4.28
N GLY A 186 10.78 -0.98 3.91
CA GLY A 186 11.59 -2.10 4.38
C GLY A 186 13.06 -2.00 3.98
N PHE A 187 13.37 -1.74 2.70
CA PHE A 187 14.74 -1.54 2.22
C PHE A 187 15.43 -0.38 2.95
N ILE A 188 14.73 0.72 3.20
CA ILE A 188 15.25 1.86 3.98
C ILE A 188 15.53 1.44 5.42
N ALA A 189 14.58 0.78 6.08
CA ALA A 189 14.74 0.36 7.46
C ALA A 189 15.93 -0.59 7.62
N PHE A 190 16.06 -1.58 6.74
CA PHE A 190 17.07 -2.64 6.86
C PHE A 190 18.46 -2.21 6.40
N SER A 191 18.56 -1.22 5.50
CA SER A 191 19.85 -0.58 5.17
C SER A 191 20.28 0.44 6.23
N THR A 192 19.35 1.12 6.88
CA THR A 192 19.64 2.15 7.89
C THR A 192 19.93 1.54 9.26
N TYR A 193 19.28 0.43 9.62
CA TYR A 193 19.38 -0.19 10.95
C TYR A 193 19.81 -1.66 10.85
N PRO A 194 21.12 -1.95 10.69
CA PRO A 194 21.63 -3.32 10.58
C PRO A 194 21.25 -4.23 11.75
N GLU A 195 21.14 -3.70 12.97
CA GLU A 195 20.70 -4.48 14.13
C GLU A 195 19.21 -4.87 14.08
N LEU A 196 18.36 -4.03 13.46
CA LEU A 196 16.98 -4.40 13.18
C LEU A 196 16.93 -5.43 12.04
N ALA A 197 17.74 -5.24 11.00
CA ALA A 197 17.81 -6.14 9.85
C ALA A 197 18.14 -7.59 10.25
N LYS A 198 19.02 -7.78 11.24
CA LYS A 198 19.34 -9.10 11.83
C LYS A 198 18.17 -9.78 12.54
N ARG A 199 17.17 -9.01 12.98
CA ARG A 199 15.96 -9.49 13.66
C ARG A 199 14.78 -9.68 12.71
N VAL A 200 15.00 -9.50 11.40
CA VAL A 200 14.05 -9.88 10.36
C VAL A 200 14.54 -11.19 9.76
N LYS A 201 13.79 -12.28 9.99
CA LYS A 201 14.18 -13.62 9.51
C LYS A 201 14.21 -13.68 7.99
N VAL A 202 13.16 -13.15 7.37
CA VAL A 202 13.03 -13.01 5.92
C VAL A 202 12.27 -11.73 5.60
N PHE A 203 12.73 -11.04 4.58
CA PHE A 203 12.01 -9.98 3.90
C PHE A 203 11.37 -10.51 2.61
N PHE A 204 10.03 -10.62 2.60
CA PHE A 204 9.24 -10.93 1.41
C PHE A 204 8.81 -9.63 0.72
N ALA A 205 9.35 -9.37 -0.46
CA ALA A 205 9.13 -8.15 -1.22
C ALA A 205 8.21 -8.42 -2.42
N LEU A 206 6.98 -7.92 -2.35
CA LEU A 206 5.95 -8.13 -3.37
C LEU A 206 5.84 -6.88 -4.26
N GLY A 207 6.11 -7.03 -5.57
CA GLY A 207 6.20 -5.91 -6.50
C GLY A 207 7.08 -4.77 -5.98
N PRO A 208 8.35 -5.02 -5.60
CA PRO A 208 9.14 -4.02 -4.91
C PRO A 208 9.47 -2.81 -5.78
N VAL A 209 9.47 -1.63 -5.15
CA VAL A 209 9.74 -0.35 -5.81
C VAL A 209 10.85 0.37 -5.05
N THR A 210 12.01 0.53 -5.70
CA THR A 210 13.14 1.33 -5.20
C THR A 210 13.49 2.46 -6.17
N THR A 211 13.38 2.19 -7.46
CA THR A 211 13.33 3.20 -8.53
C THR A 211 12.05 3.02 -9.34
N CYS A 212 11.60 4.09 -9.99
CA CYS A 212 10.41 4.08 -10.86
C CYS A 212 10.71 4.75 -12.21
N THR A 213 11.97 4.76 -12.64
CA THR A 213 12.43 5.51 -13.81
C THR A 213 11.84 5.00 -15.12
N TYR A 214 11.57 3.70 -15.21
CA TYR A 214 10.92 3.07 -16.36
C TYR A 214 9.43 2.81 -16.15
N ALA A 215 8.89 3.16 -14.98
CA ALA A 215 7.47 3.05 -14.69
C ALA A 215 6.61 3.83 -15.69
N ILE A 216 5.45 3.26 -15.99
CA ILE A 216 4.50 3.78 -16.99
C ILE A 216 3.11 4.00 -16.38
N GLY A 217 2.19 4.52 -17.19
CA GLY A 217 0.80 4.71 -16.77
C GLY A 217 0.46 6.14 -16.30
N PRO A 218 -0.81 6.36 -15.90
CA PRO A 218 -1.35 7.70 -15.65
C PRO A 218 -0.70 8.38 -14.45
N LEU A 219 -0.42 7.63 -13.37
CA LEU A 219 0.26 8.17 -12.19
C LEU A 219 1.68 8.64 -12.52
N MET A 220 2.41 7.89 -13.35
CA MET A 220 3.76 8.26 -13.78
C MET A 220 3.75 9.50 -14.69
N LYS A 221 2.73 9.67 -15.53
CA LYS A 221 2.54 10.92 -16.28
C LYS A 221 2.33 12.12 -15.35
N LEU A 222 1.57 11.95 -14.27
CA LEU A 222 1.41 13.01 -13.28
C LEU A 222 2.71 13.28 -12.52
N ALA A 223 3.43 12.23 -12.12
CA ALA A 223 4.71 12.35 -11.43
C ALA A 223 5.78 13.06 -12.28
N LYS A 224 5.67 13.06 -13.62
CA LYS A 224 6.55 13.81 -14.54
C LYS A 224 6.27 15.32 -14.60
N LEU A 225 5.23 15.81 -13.94
CA LEU A 225 5.03 17.26 -13.85
C LEU A 225 6.14 17.91 -13.00
N PRO A 226 6.54 19.16 -13.30
CA PRO A 226 7.47 19.91 -12.46
C PRO A 226 7.01 19.93 -11.00
N ALA A 227 7.95 19.84 -10.05
CA ALA A 227 7.65 19.85 -8.63
C ALA A 227 6.79 21.05 -8.19
N ALA A 228 6.96 22.22 -8.81
CA ALA A 228 6.11 23.39 -8.56
C ALA A 228 4.63 23.16 -8.92
N MET A 229 4.36 22.47 -10.04
CA MET A 229 2.99 22.09 -10.44
C MET A 229 2.42 21.02 -9.51
N LEU A 230 3.21 20.04 -9.10
CA LEU A 230 2.78 19.05 -8.10
C LEU A 230 2.40 19.71 -6.78
N ARG A 231 3.19 20.68 -6.30
CA ARG A 231 2.88 21.48 -5.12
C ARG A 231 1.63 22.34 -5.30
N LEU A 232 1.35 22.84 -6.50
CA LEU A 232 0.10 23.56 -6.78
C LEU A 232 -1.12 22.62 -6.72
N ILE A 233 -0.99 21.39 -7.25
CA ILE A 233 -2.09 20.41 -7.31
C ILE A 233 -2.39 19.79 -5.94
N PHE A 234 -1.35 19.42 -5.19
CA PHE A 234 -1.47 18.65 -3.95
C PHE A 234 -1.27 19.49 -2.68
N GLY A 235 -0.78 20.72 -2.82
CA GLY A 235 -0.47 21.58 -1.69
C GLY A 235 0.75 21.11 -0.90
N TRP A 236 0.69 21.30 0.42
CA TRP A 236 1.79 21.08 1.37
C TRP A 236 1.37 20.22 2.57
N LYS A 237 0.20 19.61 2.53
CA LYS A 237 -0.40 18.83 3.62
C LYS A 237 -0.68 17.40 3.15
N GLY A 238 -1.67 16.76 3.76
CA GLY A 238 -2.20 15.48 3.33
C GLY A 238 -2.81 15.57 1.94
N ALA A 239 -2.64 14.51 1.17
CA ALA A 239 -3.12 14.37 -0.18
C ALA A 239 -3.75 12.99 -0.35
N LEU A 240 -4.74 12.93 -1.24
CA LEU A 240 -5.34 11.68 -1.69
C LEU A 240 -6.01 10.84 -0.58
N HIS A 241 -6.47 11.47 0.50
CA HIS A 241 -7.43 10.84 1.43
C HIS A 241 -8.79 10.66 0.76
N GLN A 242 -9.53 9.64 1.20
CA GLN A 242 -10.94 9.54 0.87
C GLN A 242 -11.71 10.76 1.38
N ILE A 243 -12.52 11.35 0.51
CA ILE A 243 -13.45 12.40 0.91
C ILE A 243 -14.70 11.70 1.45
N GLY A 244 -14.95 11.81 2.76
CA GLY A 244 -15.97 11.02 3.46
C GLY A 244 -17.37 11.06 2.81
N PHE A 245 -17.82 12.22 2.31
CA PHE A 245 -19.12 12.30 1.63
C PHE A 245 -19.14 11.68 0.22
N MET A 246 -17.99 11.52 -0.43
CA MET A 246 -17.85 10.90 -1.75
C MET A 246 -17.67 9.38 -1.68
N GLN A 247 -17.22 8.84 -0.55
CA GLN A 247 -17.01 7.39 -0.37
C GLN A 247 -18.29 6.60 -0.69
N GLY A 248 -19.44 7.01 -0.15
CA GLY A 248 -20.74 6.37 -0.44
C GLY A 248 -21.13 6.37 -1.92
N PRO A 249 -21.19 7.54 -2.58
CA PRO A 249 -21.46 7.63 -4.03
C PRO A 249 -20.49 6.83 -4.90
N VAL A 250 -19.19 6.87 -4.60
CA VAL A 250 -18.15 6.22 -5.42
C VAL A 250 -18.20 4.71 -5.28
N THR A 251 -18.34 4.20 -4.05
CA THR A 251 -18.54 2.76 -3.82
C THR A 251 -19.83 2.27 -4.46
N GLN A 252 -20.90 3.07 -4.43
CA GLN A 252 -22.14 2.70 -5.13
C GLN A 252 -21.98 2.67 -6.65
N MET A 253 -21.28 3.66 -7.22
CA MET A 253 -20.98 3.68 -8.66
C MET A 253 -20.19 2.44 -9.05
N CYS A 254 -19.17 2.08 -8.28
CA CYS A 254 -18.34 0.92 -8.54
C CYS A 254 -19.02 -0.42 -8.24
N ALA A 255 -20.04 -0.47 -7.37
CA ALA A 255 -20.90 -1.64 -7.23
C ALA A 255 -21.80 -1.85 -8.46
N ASN A 256 -22.32 -0.75 -9.04
CA ASN A 256 -23.17 -0.82 -10.22
C ASN A 256 -22.37 -1.02 -11.53
N SER A 257 -21.15 -0.49 -11.58
CA SER A 257 -20.25 -0.48 -12.75
C SER A 257 -18.91 -1.16 -12.44
N ASP A 258 -18.98 -2.33 -11.80
CA ASP A 258 -17.85 -3.14 -11.33
C ASP A 258 -16.75 -3.33 -12.38
N LYS A 259 -17.10 -3.79 -13.58
CA LYS A 259 -16.17 -4.03 -14.68
C LYS A 259 -15.47 -2.75 -15.15
N PHE A 260 -16.17 -1.61 -15.13
CA PHE A 260 -15.57 -0.33 -15.50
C PHE A 260 -14.54 0.10 -14.46
N CYS A 261 -14.89 0.08 -13.18
CA CYS A 261 -13.96 0.42 -12.11
C CYS A 261 -12.76 -0.55 -12.06
N GLY A 262 -12.99 -1.85 -12.32
CA GLY A 262 -11.92 -2.84 -12.50
C GLY A 262 -10.96 -2.48 -13.63
N LYS A 263 -11.47 -2.13 -14.81
CA LYS A 263 -10.65 -1.67 -15.94
C LYS A 263 -9.86 -0.40 -15.61
N VAL A 264 -10.43 0.52 -14.83
CA VAL A 264 -9.70 1.72 -14.36
C VAL A 264 -8.53 1.32 -13.45
N LEU A 265 -8.72 0.39 -12.52
CA LEU A 265 -7.63 -0.12 -11.68
C LEU A 265 -6.54 -0.80 -12.52
N CYS A 266 -6.89 -1.70 -13.45
CA CYS A 266 -5.92 -2.33 -14.36
C CYS A 266 -5.22 -1.30 -15.27
N TYR A 267 -5.92 -0.23 -15.68
CA TYR A 267 -5.31 0.87 -16.43
C TYR A 267 -4.25 1.63 -15.60
N ILE A 268 -4.49 1.81 -14.29
CA ILE A 268 -3.56 2.49 -13.38
C ILE A 268 -2.37 1.59 -13.03
N ALA A 269 -2.63 0.34 -12.63
CA ALA A 269 -1.66 -0.55 -11.99
C ALA A 269 -1.08 -1.63 -12.92
N GLY A 270 -1.69 -1.84 -14.08
CA GLY A 270 -1.39 -2.98 -14.94
C GLY A 270 -2.21 -4.21 -14.57
N GLY A 271 -1.92 -5.33 -15.21
CA GLY A 271 -2.61 -6.59 -15.01
C GLY A 271 -3.91 -6.71 -15.79
N ASP A 272 -4.58 -7.85 -15.61
CA ASP A 272 -5.82 -8.21 -16.30
C ASP A 272 -7.02 -8.17 -15.35
N ILE A 273 -8.16 -7.72 -15.87
CA ILE A 273 -9.42 -7.75 -15.13
C ILE A 273 -9.87 -9.18 -14.80
N GLU A 274 -9.45 -10.17 -15.59
CA GLU A 274 -9.76 -11.58 -15.35
C GLU A 274 -9.13 -12.10 -14.04
N ASN A 275 -8.06 -11.48 -13.55
CA ASN A 275 -7.47 -11.83 -12.26
C ASN A 275 -7.98 -10.97 -11.09
N LEU A 276 -9.00 -10.12 -11.32
CA LEU A 276 -9.55 -9.23 -10.31
C LEU A 276 -10.98 -9.63 -9.97
N ASN A 277 -11.29 -9.80 -8.68
CA ASN A 277 -12.68 -10.01 -8.27
C ASN A 277 -13.50 -8.72 -8.45
N THR A 278 -14.14 -8.57 -9.60
CA THR A 278 -14.93 -7.38 -9.94
C THR A 278 -16.10 -7.17 -8.98
N SER A 279 -16.66 -8.24 -8.41
CA SER A 279 -17.76 -8.14 -7.44
C SER A 279 -17.35 -7.52 -6.09
N ARG A 280 -16.05 -7.32 -5.84
CA ARG A 280 -15.51 -6.66 -4.62
C ARG A 280 -14.86 -5.31 -4.89
N ILE A 281 -15.03 -4.75 -6.09
CA ILE A 281 -14.44 -3.48 -6.47
C ILE A 281 -14.91 -2.33 -5.57
N ASP A 282 -16.16 -2.36 -5.13
CA ASP A 282 -16.71 -1.42 -4.15
C ASP A 282 -15.99 -1.49 -2.79
N VAL A 283 -15.49 -2.66 -2.37
CA VAL A 283 -14.64 -2.81 -1.18
C VAL A 283 -13.28 -2.15 -1.41
N TYR A 284 -12.63 -2.42 -2.55
CA TYR A 284 -11.29 -1.88 -2.83
C TYR A 284 -11.29 -0.35 -2.92
N VAL A 285 -12.25 0.22 -3.67
CA VAL A 285 -12.38 1.68 -3.79
C VAL A 285 -13.03 2.32 -2.56
N GLY A 286 -13.59 1.51 -1.65
CA GLY A 286 -14.08 1.97 -0.35
C GLY A 286 -12.96 2.25 0.64
N HIS A 287 -11.79 1.64 0.45
CA HIS A 287 -10.65 1.76 1.36
C HIS A 287 -9.41 2.41 0.73
N SER A 288 -9.29 2.39 -0.60
CA SER A 288 -8.18 3.02 -1.33
C SER A 288 -8.68 4.18 -2.21
N PRO A 289 -7.99 5.33 -2.25
CA PRO A 289 -6.75 5.64 -1.52
C PRO A 289 -7.00 6.02 -0.05
N ALA A 290 -6.13 5.56 0.85
CA ALA A 290 -6.17 5.83 2.29
C ALA A 290 -5.45 7.12 2.70
N GLY A 291 -4.80 7.80 1.76
CA GLY A 291 -4.10 9.07 1.97
C GLY A 291 -2.60 8.95 2.23
N THR A 292 -1.90 10.05 1.96
CA THR A 292 -0.44 10.20 2.10
C THR A 292 -0.09 11.69 2.25
N SER A 293 1.19 12.06 2.33
CA SER A 293 1.59 13.48 2.28
C SER A 293 1.90 13.94 0.85
N ALA A 294 1.72 15.24 0.59
CA ALA A 294 2.21 15.85 -0.64
C ALA A 294 3.74 15.72 -0.78
N GLN A 295 4.48 15.73 0.34
CA GLN A 295 5.93 15.52 0.35
C GLN A 295 6.30 14.12 -0.13
N ASN A 296 5.52 13.08 0.20
CA ASN A 296 5.76 11.71 -0.27
C ASN A 296 5.59 11.58 -1.80
N ILE A 297 4.55 12.23 -2.36
CA ILE A 297 4.36 12.31 -3.81
C ILE A 297 5.56 12.97 -4.49
N ILE A 298 6.07 14.06 -3.90
CA ILE A 298 7.24 14.78 -4.42
C ILE A 298 8.51 13.93 -4.28
N HIS A 299 8.61 13.10 -3.24
CA HIS A 299 9.75 12.20 -3.11
C HIS A 299 9.80 11.17 -4.24
N TRP A 300 8.66 10.55 -4.58
CA TRP A 300 8.61 9.65 -5.74
C TRP A 300 8.94 10.35 -7.05
N HIS A 301 8.51 11.61 -7.23
CA HIS A 301 8.96 12.45 -8.34
C HIS A 301 10.49 12.63 -8.35
N GLN A 302 11.12 12.89 -7.20
CA GLN A 302 12.58 13.05 -7.11
C GLN A 302 13.31 11.75 -7.49
N VAL A 303 12.88 10.61 -6.97
CA VAL A 303 13.47 9.30 -7.30
C VAL A 303 13.33 8.97 -8.78
N PHE A 304 12.17 9.29 -9.38
CA PHE A 304 11.94 9.11 -10.82
C PHE A 304 13.04 9.76 -11.67
N TYR A 305 13.39 11.02 -11.37
CA TYR A 305 14.39 11.78 -12.12
C TYR A 305 15.83 11.49 -11.70
N ALA A 306 16.06 11.11 -10.44
CA ALA A 306 17.39 10.79 -9.96
C ALA A 306 17.90 9.41 -10.45
N ASP A 307 16.99 8.53 -10.87
CA ASP A 307 17.28 7.11 -11.21
C ASP A 307 18.11 6.42 -10.11
N ARG A 308 17.76 6.75 -8.86
CA ARG A 308 18.50 6.32 -7.68
C ARG A 308 17.59 6.28 -6.46
N PHE A 309 17.66 5.19 -5.72
CA PHE A 309 16.95 5.07 -4.45
C PHE A 309 17.69 5.87 -3.36
N GLN A 310 17.09 6.96 -2.91
CA GLN A 310 17.73 7.96 -2.06
C GLN A 310 16.75 8.61 -1.08
N ALA A 311 17.29 9.32 -0.11
CA ALA A 311 16.53 10.15 0.82
C ALA A 311 15.88 11.37 0.14
N TYR A 312 14.95 12.03 0.82
CA TYR A 312 14.23 13.17 0.24
C TYR A 312 15.17 14.36 0.00
N ASP A 313 15.10 14.98 -1.19
CA ASP A 313 15.88 16.18 -1.49
C ASP A 313 15.15 17.44 -1.01
N TYR A 314 15.66 18.05 0.06
CA TYR A 314 15.16 19.30 0.62
C TYR A 314 15.77 20.55 -0.05
N GLY A 315 16.67 20.37 -1.01
CA GLY A 315 17.54 21.40 -1.57
C GLY A 315 18.83 21.57 -0.78
N SER A 316 19.90 21.99 -1.47
CA SER A 316 21.30 21.98 -0.96
C SER A 316 21.48 22.51 0.48
N LYS A 317 20.88 23.67 0.80
CA LYS A 317 21.00 24.28 2.13
C LYS A 317 20.35 23.43 3.23
N GLU A 318 19.20 22.82 2.94
CA GLU A 318 18.45 22.06 3.94
C GLU A 318 18.96 20.61 4.02
N ASN A 319 19.43 20.03 2.91
CA ASN A 319 20.17 18.78 2.91
C ASN A 319 21.42 18.87 3.80
N MET A 320 22.16 19.98 3.74
CA MET A 320 23.34 20.16 4.60
C MET A 320 22.97 20.09 6.10
N LYS A 321 21.82 20.67 6.50
CA LYS A 321 21.36 20.59 7.88
C LYS A 321 20.88 19.20 8.29
N LYS A 322 20.20 18.48 7.39
CA LYS A 322 19.55 17.19 7.68
C LYS A 322 20.49 15.99 7.51
N TYR A 323 21.39 16.06 6.55
CA TYR A 323 22.24 14.95 6.11
C TYR A 323 23.73 15.22 6.25
N ASN A 324 24.14 16.43 6.61
CA ASN A 324 25.55 16.86 6.62
C ASN A 324 26.23 16.73 5.23
N GLN A 325 25.43 16.83 4.16
CA GLN A 325 25.87 16.85 2.76
C GLN A 325 24.87 17.64 1.90
N THR A 326 25.31 18.17 0.75
CA THR A 326 24.48 19.03 -0.11
C THR A 326 23.46 18.25 -0.96
N THR A 327 23.68 16.96 -1.16
CA THR A 327 22.78 16.06 -1.91
C THR A 327 22.14 15.05 -0.96
N PRO A 328 20.96 14.48 -1.27
CA PRO A 328 20.43 13.40 -0.45
C PRO A 328 21.31 12.14 -0.52
N PRO A 329 21.53 11.43 0.61
CA PRO A 329 22.22 10.15 0.62
C PRO A 329 21.42 9.07 -0.12
N ALA A 330 22.12 8.15 -0.78
CA ALA A 330 21.53 6.96 -1.39
C ALA A 330 21.37 5.84 -0.35
N TYR A 331 20.38 4.98 -0.54
CA TYR A 331 20.21 3.78 0.28
C TYR A 331 20.98 2.61 -0.33
N GLU A 332 21.89 2.03 0.44
CA GLU A 332 22.78 0.95 0.00
C GLU A 332 22.12 -0.41 0.24
N ILE A 333 21.33 -0.86 -0.74
CA ILE A 333 20.60 -2.14 -0.71
C ILE A 333 21.58 -3.32 -0.60
N GLU A 334 22.77 -3.17 -1.17
CA GLU A 334 23.85 -4.16 -1.16
C GLU A 334 24.34 -4.45 0.26
N LYS A 335 24.14 -3.53 1.21
CA LYS A 335 24.56 -3.72 2.61
C LYS A 335 23.50 -4.43 3.47
N ILE A 336 22.32 -4.73 2.92
CA ILE A 336 21.25 -5.41 3.65
C ILE A 336 21.59 -6.89 3.79
N SER A 337 21.77 -7.35 5.02
CA SER A 337 22.07 -8.76 5.33
C SER A 337 20.85 -9.67 5.36
N THR A 338 19.65 -9.10 5.44
CA THR A 338 18.38 -9.83 5.58
C THR A 338 18.11 -10.72 4.36
N PRO A 339 17.84 -12.03 4.54
CA PRO A 339 17.39 -12.89 3.45
C PRO A 339 16.15 -12.31 2.78
N THR A 340 16.20 -12.09 1.48
CA THR A 340 15.13 -11.44 0.72
C THR A 340 14.56 -12.39 -0.33
N ALA A 341 13.24 -12.50 -0.35
CA ALA A 341 12.46 -13.22 -1.35
C ALA A 341 11.62 -12.22 -2.15
N VAL A 342 11.69 -12.27 -3.47
CA VAL A 342 11.08 -11.25 -4.35
C VAL A 342 10.03 -11.88 -5.26
N TRP A 343 8.86 -11.25 -5.37
CA TRP A 343 7.87 -11.53 -6.41
C TRP A 343 7.68 -10.30 -7.29
N SER A 344 7.69 -10.50 -8.60
CA SER A 344 7.63 -9.43 -9.60
C SER A 344 6.59 -9.75 -10.67
N GLY A 345 5.95 -8.72 -11.22
CA GLY A 345 4.91 -8.83 -12.26
C GLY A 345 5.39 -8.18 -13.54
N ARG A 346 5.28 -8.86 -14.68
CA ARG A 346 5.74 -8.29 -15.96
C ARG A 346 4.82 -7.16 -16.46
N GLN A 347 3.54 -7.19 -16.11
CA GLN A 347 2.59 -6.14 -16.47
C GLN A 347 2.49 -5.05 -15.40
N ASP A 348 3.32 -5.10 -14.36
CA ASP A 348 3.37 -4.10 -13.31
C ASP A 348 3.81 -2.74 -13.88
N LYS A 349 2.98 -1.71 -13.69
CA LYS A 349 3.24 -0.37 -14.22
C LYS A 349 4.13 0.48 -13.33
N PHE A 350 4.36 0.09 -12.09
CA PHE A 350 5.19 0.83 -11.13
C PHE A 350 6.54 0.16 -10.90
N ALA A 351 6.55 -1.16 -10.74
CA ALA A 351 7.75 -1.98 -10.61
C ALA A 351 8.12 -2.60 -11.97
N ASP A 352 8.47 -1.73 -12.94
CA ASP A 352 8.80 -2.15 -14.31
C ASP A 352 9.95 -3.17 -14.34
N PRO A 353 9.96 -4.14 -15.27
CA PRO A 353 11.03 -5.15 -15.37
C PRO A 353 12.46 -4.60 -15.43
N LYS A 354 12.69 -3.39 -15.94
CA LYS A 354 14.04 -2.77 -15.96
C LYS A 354 14.44 -2.26 -14.57
N ASP A 355 13.54 -1.56 -13.88
CA ASP A 355 13.75 -1.15 -12.49
C ASP A 355 13.91 -2.39 -11.59
N MET A 356 13.12 -3.44 -11.82
CA MET A 356 13.23 -4.72 -11.13
C MET A 356 14.60 -5.39 -11.36
N SER A 357 15.08 -5.43 -12.61
CA SER A 357 16.39 -6.00 -12.94
C SER A 357 17.52 -5.26 -12.22
N LYS A 358 17.46 -3.92 -12.18
CA LYS A 358 18.40 -3.12 -11.38
C LYS A 358 18.35 -3.51 -9.92
N LEU A 359 17.16 -3.53 -9.31
CA LEU A 359 16.98 -3.90 -7.90
C LEU A 359 17.54 -5.29 -7.58
N LEU A 360 17.18 -6.31 -8.37
CA LEU A 360 17.64 -7.69 -8.14
C LEU A 360 19.16 -7.79 -8.16
N SER A 361 19.84 -7.00 -8.98
CA SER A 361 21.31 -6.96 -9.02
C SER A 361 21.97 -6.35 -7.77
N GLN A 362 21.20 -5.60 -6.97
CA GLN A 362 21.67 -4.96 -5.73
C GLN A 362 21.40 -5.80 -4.48
N ILE A 363 20.50 -6.77 -4.54
CA ILE A 363 20.13 -7.60 -3.38
C ILE A 363 21.16 -8.72 -3.22
N ASN A 364 22.12 -8.54 -2.31
CA ASN A 364 23.18 -9.51 -2.06
C ASN A 364 22.69 -10.83 -1.44
N ASN A 365 21.65 -10.79 -0.60
CA ASN A 365 21.07 -11.99 0.03
C ASN A 365 19.71 -12.35 -0.58
N LEU A 366 19.66 -12.44 -1.92
CA LEU A 366 18.49 -12.89 -2.66
C LEU A 366 18.44 -14.43 -2.65
N TYR A 367 17.48 -15.00 -1.92
CA TYR A 367 17.36 -16.47 -1.83
C TYR A 367 16.12 -17.03 -2.54
N TYR A 368 15.22 -16.17 -3.02
CA TYR A 368 14.09 -16.55 -3.88
C TYR A 368 13.68 -15.39 -4.79
N HIS A 369 13.41 -15.68 -6.07
CA HIS A 369 12.79 -14.73 -6.99
C HIS A 369 11.82 -15.46 -7.92
N GLU A 370 10.61 -14.91 -8.06
CA GLU A 370 9.62 -15.38 -9.00
C GLU A 370 9.02 -14.21 -9.80
N ASN A 371 8.82 -14.44 -11.10
CA ASN A 371 8.22 -13.48 -12.01
C ASN A 371 6.92 -14.04 -12.58
N PHE A 372 5.84 -13.26 -12.46
CA PHE A 372 4.53 -13.58 -13.02
C PHE A 372 4.30 -12.78 -14.31
N PRO A 373 4.27 -13.42 -15.49
CA PRO A 373 4.19 -12.72 -16.77
C PRO A 373 2.92 -11.89 -16.99
N PHE A 374 1.84 -12.23 -16.29
CA PHE A 374 0.52 -11.61 -16.48
C PHE A 374 0.07 -10.75 -15.30
N TRP A 375 0.84 -10.71 -14.22
CA TRP A 375 0.48 -9.91 -13.06
C TRP A 375 0.87 -8.45 -13.26
N GLY A 376 -0.07 -7.57 -12.90
CA GLY A 376 0.15 -6.17 -12.62
C GLY A 376 0.41 -5.91 -11.14
N HIS A 377 0.40 -4.64 -10.77
CA HIS A 377 0.85 -4.23 -9.43
C HIS A 377 -0.12 -4.60 -8.30
N LEU A 378 -1.42 -4.71 -8.58
CA LEU A 378 -2.42 -5.00 -7.55
C LEU A 378 -2.69 -6.51 -7.40
N ASP A 379 -2.21 -7.34 -8.32
CA ASP A 379 -2.39 -8.79 -8.27
C ASP A 379 -1.75 -9.41 -7.03
N PHE A 380 -0.67 -8.83 -6.51
CA PHE A 380 0.01 -9.28 -5.28
C PHE A 380 -0.87 -9.23 -4.02
N VAL A 381 -1.95 -8.46 -4.04
CA VAL A 381 -2.87 -8.30 -2.90
C VAL A 381 -4.31 -8.67 -3.27
N TRP A 382 -4.73 -8.37 -4.49
CA TRP A 382 -6.12 -8.53 -4.96
C TRP A 382 -6.32 -9.56 -6.07
N GLY A 383 -5.23 -10.19 -6.53
CA GLY A 383 -5.27 -11.24 -7.55
C GLY A 383 -6.08 -12.44 -7.09
N LEU A 384 -6.96 -12.96 -7.96
CA LEU A 384 -7.76 -14.14 -7.69
C LEU A 384 -6.88 -15.39 -7.51
N ASP A 385 -5.80 -15.48 -8.28
CA ASP A 385 -4.83 -16.57 -8.24
C ASP A 385 -3.68 -16.37 -7.23
N ALA A 386 -3.65 -15.25 -6.51
CA ALA A 386 -2.53 -14.88 -5.63
C ALA A 386 -2.31 -15.88 -4.49
N ALA A 387 -3.40 -16.46 -3.98
CA ALA A 387 -3.34 -17.48 -2.94
C ALA A 387 -2.60 -18.73 -3.39
N GLU A 388 -3.00 -19.26 -4.55
CA GLU A 388 -2.43 -20.47 -5.15
C GLU A 388 -0.99 -20.26 -5.56
N LYS A 389 -0.70 -19.16 -6.26
CA LYS A 389 0.61 -18.93 -6.88
C LYS A 389 1.66 -18.35 -5.94
N MET A 390 1.26 -17.58 -4.93
CA MET A 390 2.20 -16.81 -4.11
C MET A 390 2.02 -16.99 -2.60
N TYR A 391 0.81 -16.87 -2.06
CA TYR A 391 0.63 -16.85 -0.60
C TYR A 391 1.01 -18.18 0.07
N TRP A 392 0.65 -19.32 -0.55
CA TRP A 392 1.10 -20.63 -0.05
C TRP A 392 2.60 -20.82 -0.18
N LYS A 393 3.24 -20.24 -1.21
CA LYS A 393 4.69 -20.25 -1.36
C LYS A 393 5.39 -19.45 -0.26
N ILE A 394 4.86 -18.28 0.09
CA ILE A 394 5.34 -17.49 1.23
C ILE A 394 5.22 -18.32 2.52
N ALA A 395 4.06 -18.94 2.77
CA ALA A 395 3.86 -19.76 3.95
C ALA A 395 4.82 -20.98 4.03
N GLU A 396 5.17 -21.58 2.89
CA GLU A 396 6.19 -22.63 2.77
C GLU A 396 7.58 -22.10 3.13
N LEU A 397 7.95 -20.93 2.60
CA LEU A 397 9.26 -20.31 2.83
C LEU A 397 9.44 -19.81 4.26
N ILE A 398 8.36 -19.50 4.99
CA ILE A 398 8.41 -19.17 6.42
C ILE A 398 8.71 -20.40 7.29
N ARG A 399 8.28 -21.61 6.85
CA ARG A 399 8.46 -22.87 7.61
C ARG A 399 9.82 -23.52 7.42
N LYS A 400 10.48 -23.23 6.30
CA LYS A 400 11.86 -23.63 6.01
C LYS A 400 12.83 -22.75 6.78
#